data_AF-A0A315XUV9-F1
#
_entry.id   AF-A0A315XUV9-F1
#
_cell.length_a   1.000
_cell.length_b   1.000
_cell.length_c   1.000
_cell.angle_alpha   90.00
_cell.angle_beta   90.00
_cell.angle_gamma   90.00
#
_symmetry.space_group_name_H-M   'P 1'
#
loop_
_entity.id
_entity.type
_entity.pdbx_description
1 polymer ?
#
loop_
_entity_poly.entity_id
_entity_poly.type
_entity_poly.pdbx_seq_one_letter_code
_entity_poly.pdbx_strand_id
1 'polypeptide(L)'
;MNKLFKRIVSIAMSASMCMSGGIAAAHAEDDPSWSFLPFEEINTDQTNVEGCSGLYDYAAWRSNEADETKFSVGSFGVYNCEWDLTDSALFMTGHKVDKRGTSYIEGSDIYISYRANVDCDGYYTFGAYGWMNDCSTEYFIIDDWGDYKPCQDKEPVGSVETEGGVYDIYKVRTVSSLCTLNSSIGPYQYWSVRREKLSEDYSTFSNTIAVSEHFAAWEEAGMPVDDLYEVMLCVDPYNSKGKANVLRNSIYYAVTDPDAETPEPNEDPYVPENIDQVTFTEAAGDERGGYFYSLYDDTIFGQGGTMKMDVLDGGNFNCEWNNNHSVSFCRGLAYLDKNNTRSIVREYAGEDISIDYKADIESDGTVFAGSYSCLNNSRVDCYIVDGWKDWQISDRSEYLGTETIGDGIYDIYKTPFNGFFEEYWSVRKDNKLSEDGTMEGSIPVTAHLAAYVKYGLDIADPERVMFNVEGRDGSSGSAEVTKNIVKIDDVDIAVSAGFESLENAETDAEEEDVYIPGDLNNDLTVDSFDLVVARRELIKAIDGKDTIVEADIDCSGATKINDLVLITRIVLGDEVSVPKTRPQRVK
;
A
#
# COMPACT_ATOMS: atom_id res chain seq x y z
N MET A 1 23.46 44.27 -8.20
CA MET A 1 23.64 43.91 -9.62
C MET A 1 24.83 42.98 -9.74
N ASN A 2 24.56 41.79 -10.27
CA ASN A 2 25.47 40.87 -10.96
C ASN A 2 26.61 40.20 -10.18
N LYS A 3 26.27 39.03 -9.62
CA LYS A 3 27.01 37.77 -9.88
C LYS A 3 26.15 36.52 -9.58
N LEU A 4 24.86 36.59 -9.90
CA LEU A 4 23.92 35.48 -9.70
C LEU A 4 22.93 35.44 -10.87
N PHE A 5 23.41 35.13 -12.08
CA PHE A 5 22.55 34.83 -13.23
C PHE A 5 23.39 34.19 -14.35
N LYS A 6 22.89 33.08 -14.89
CA LYS A 6 23.30 32.37 -16.13
C LYS A 6 24.45 31.36 -16.04
N ARG A 7 24.10 30.11 -15.74
CA ARG A 7 24.25 29.00 -16.69
C ARG A 7 22.99 28.14 -16.62
N ILE A 8 22.30 28.13 -17.75
CA ILE A 8 20.99 27.56 -18.05
C ILE A 8 21.26 26.47 -19.08
N VAL A 9 20.70 25.27 -18.83
CA VAL A 9 20.11 24.31 -19.79
C VAL A 9 21.00 23.35 -20.59
N SER A 10 20.42 22.12 -20.73
CA SER A 10 20.63 21.03 -21.71
C SER A 10 21.64 19.94 -21.32
N ILE A 11 21.38 18.62 -21.28
CA ILE A 11 20.45 17.65 -21.95
C ILE A 11 20.53 16.35 -21.09
N ALA A 12 19.49 15.67 -20.58
CA ALA A 12 18.31 14.96 -21.14
C ALA A 12 18.50 13.44 -21.41
N MET A 13 17.56 12.65 -20.83
CA MET A 13 16.90 11.40 -21.27
C MET A 13 17.63 10.05 -21.37
N SER A 14 17.08 9.00 -20.73
CA SER A 14 16.22 7.91 -21.29
C SER A 14 15.97 6.86 -20.17
N ALA A 15 14.75 6.57 -19.69
CA ALA A 15 13.55 5.95 -20.31
C ALA A 15 13.73 4.46 -20.65
N SER A 16 12.64 3.70 -20.52
CA SER A 16 12.36 2.32 -20.98
C SER A 16 12.41 1.24 -19.87
N MET A 17 11.32 0.64 -19.29
CA MET A 17 10.32 -0.25 -19.92
C MET A 17 9.34 -0.97 -18.88
N CYS A 18 8.01 -1.06 -19.17
CA CYS A 18 6.73 -1.70 -18.64
C CYS A 18 6.49 -3.17 -18.09
N MET A 19 5.20 -3.38 -17.69
CA MET A 19 4.28 -4.57 -17.81
C MET A 19 4.60 -5.95 -17.14
N SER A 20 3.65 -6.76 -16.63
CA SER A 20 2.22 -6.68 -16.24
C SER A 20 1.75 -8.03 -15.62
N GLY A 21 0.78 -8.00 -14.68
CA GLY A 21 -0.19 -9.07 -14.35
C GLY A 21 0.22 -10.08 -13.26
N GLY A 22 -0.56 -10.42 -12.23
CA GLY A 22 -1.96 -10.19 -11.87
C GLY A 22 -2.51 -11.44 -11.17
N ILE A 23 -2.80 -11.34 -9.86
CA ILE A 23 -3.45 -12.37 -9.00
C ILE A 23 -4.55 -11.65 -8.20
N ALA A 24 -5.63 -12.36 -7.85
CA ALA A 24 -6.60 -11.98 -6.82
C ALA A 24 -6.95 -13.24 -5.99
N ALA A 25 -7.40 -13.22 -4.73
CA ALA A 25 -7.39 -12.29 -3.59
C ALA A 25 -8.08 -13.06 -2.44
N ALA A 26 -7.76 -12.80 -1.16
CA ALA A 26 -8.58 -13.24 -0.02
C ALA A 26 -8.52 -12.22 1.14
N HIS A 27 -9.64 -12.14 1.86
CA HIS A 27 -10.13 -11.06 2.73
C HIS A 27 -9.52 -10.99 4.15
N ALA A 28 -9.37 -9.78 4.70
CA ALA A 28 -8.98 -9.50 6.09
C ALA A 28 -10.17 -8.97 6.93
N GLU A 29 -10.28 -9.44 8.18
CA GLU A 29 -11.25 -9.01 9.21
C GLU A 29 -10.84 -7.68 9.91
N ASP A 30 -11.82 -6.98 10.47
CA ASP A 30 -11.74 -5.61 11.00
C ASP A 30 -10.93 -5.44 12.34
N ASP A 31 -9.93 -4.55 12.36
CA ASP A 31 -9.21 -4.05 13.55
C ASP A 31 -9.51 -2.54 13.81
N PRO A 32 -9.96 -2.10 15.00
CA PRO A 32 -10.49 -0.74 15.22
C PRO A 32 -9.47 0.33 15.70
N SER A 33 -8.19 0.28 15.32
CA SER A 33 -7.16 1.24 15.81
C SER A 33 -6.52 2.17 14.77
N TRP A 34 -7.28 2.67 13.79
CA TRP A 34 -6.81 3.70 12.85
C TRP A 34 -7.21 5.11 13.32
N SER A 35 -6.31 5.85 13.96
CA SER A 35 -6.51 7.30 14.20
C SER A 35 -5.73 8.11 13.16
N PHE A 36 -6.46 8.62 12.17
CA PHE A 36 -6.01 9.65 11.20
C PHE A 36 -5.71 10.97 11.93
N LEU A 37 -5.01 11.93 11.29
CA LEU A 37 -5.02 13.34 11.74
C LEU A 37 -6.46 13.75 12.11
N PRO A 38 -6.69 14.62 13.13
CA PRO A 38 -8.04 14.99 13.48
C PRO A 38 -8.72 15.58 12.25
N PHE A 39 -9.82 14.96 11.84
CA PHE A 39 -10.61 15.43 10.71
C PHE A 39 -10.91 16.93 10.86
N GLU A 40 -10.59 17.72 9.84
CA GLU A 40 -10.98 19.12 9.76
C GLU A 40 -12.44 19.18 9.32
N GLU A 41 -13.31 19.73 10.17
CA GLU A 41 -14.71 19.96 9.83
C GLU A 41 -14.83 21.12 8.83
N ILE A 42 -15.37 20.83 7.66
CA ILE A 42 -15.58 21.79 6.59
C ILE A 42 -16.97 22.41 6.75
N ASN A 43 -17.05 23.74 6.73
CA ASN A 43 -18.32 24.43 6.81
C ASN A 43 -19.11 24.25 5.50
N THR A 44 -20.10 23.35 5.52
CA THR A 44 -21.02 23.04 4.41
C THR A 44 -22.32 23.86 4.44
N ASP A 45 -22.41 24.93 5.23
CA ASP A 45 -23.55 25.86 5.20
C ASP A 45 -23.63 26.60 3.85
N GLN A 46 -22.57 26.58 3.05
CA GLN A 46 -22.56 27.10 1.69
C GLN A 46 -22.94 26.02 0.68
N THR A 47 -23.54 26.43 -0.43
CA THR A 47 -24.00 25.53 -1.50
C THR A 47 -22.85 24.81 -2.20
N ASN A 48 -21.68 25.44 -2.29
CA ASN A 48 -20.45 24.92 -2.90
C ASN A 48 -19.28 25.27 -1.99
N VAL A 49 -18.49 24.27 -1.64
CA VAL A 49 -17.28 24.42 -0.83
C VAL A 49 -16.16 23.63 -1.47
N GLU A 50 -15.02 24.27 -1.64
CA GLU A 50 -13.83 23.63 -2.20
C GLU A 50 -12.60 24.11 -1.44
N GLY A 51 -11.60 23.24 -1.38
CA GLY A 51 -10.31 23.57 -0.81
C GLY A 51 -9.34 22.41 -0.96
N CYS A 52 -8.34 22.36 -0.11
CA CYS A 52 -7.31 21.34 -0.14
C CYS A 52 -6.90 20.94 1.28
N SER A 53 -6.61 19.67 1.48
CA SER A 53 -5.97 19.10 2.67
C SER A 53 -4.72 18.34 2.21
N GLY A 54 -3.53 18.88 2.50
CA GLY A 54 -2.28 18.33 1.99
C GLY A 54 -2.21 18.34 0.46
N LEU A 55 -2.02 17.15 -0.12
CA LEU A 55 -1.96 16.92 -1.58
C LEU A 55 -3.34 16.67 -2.23
N TYR A 56 -4.39 16.49 -1.42
CA TYR A 56 -5.74 16.23 -1.91
C TYR A 56 -6.55 17.53 -1.93
N ASP A 57 -7.23 17.76 -3.04
CA ASP A 57 -8.35 18.69 -3.12
C ASP A 57 -9.58 18.05 -2.47
N TYR A 58 -10.44 18.88 -1.90
CA TYR A 58 -11.75 18.47 -1.42
C TYR A 58 -12.83 19.35 -2.03
N ALA A 59 -14.00 18.76 -2.25
CA ALA A 59 -15.19 19.51 -2.62
C ALA A 59 -16.42 18.93 -1.93
N ALA A 60 -17.33 19.82 -1.55
CA ALA A 60 -18.67 19.49 -1.11
C ALA A 60 -19.68 20.40 -1.80
N TRP A 61 -20.77 19.82 -2.31
CA TRP A 61 -21.87 20.55 -2.92
C TRP A 61 -23.20 20.06 -2.34
N ARG A 62 -24.18 20.96 -2.27
CA ARG A 62 -25.57 20.62 -1.95
C ARG A 62 -26.52 21.47 -2.78
N SER A 63 -27.64 20.92 -3.24
CA SER A 63 -28.59 21.67 -4.07
C SER A 63 -29.56 22.52 -3.25
N ASN A 64 -29.92 22.09 -2.05
CA ASN A 64 -30.91 22.73 -1.18
C ASN A 64 -30.27 23.22 0.12
N GLU A 65 -30.38 24.53 0.40
CA GLU A 65 -29.81 25.13 1.62
C GLU A 65 -30.49 24.64 2.92
N ALA A 66 -31.70 24.10 2.82
CA ALA A 66 -32.44 23.53 3.95
C ALA A 66 -31.99 22.10 4.32
N ASP A 67 -31.23 21.43 3.45
CA ASP A 67 -30.72 20.08 3.71
C ASP A 67 -29.55 20.13 4.70
N GLU A 68 -29.45 19.14 5.59
CA GLU A 68 -28.39 19.05 6.58
C GLU A 68 -27.23 18.21 6.03
N THR A 69 -26.03 18.78 6.03
CA THR A 69 -24.80 18.08 5.63
C THR A 69 -23.70 18.34 6.64
N LYS A 70 -22.84 17.34 6.86
CA LYS A 70 -21.55 17.50 7.51
C LYS A 70 -20.49 16.86 6.65
N PHE A 71 -19.35 17.52 6.57
CA PHE A 71 -18.20 17.02 5.84
C PHE A 71 -16.95 17.29 6.65
N SER A 72 -16.12 16.27 6.85
CA SER A 72 -14.85 16.44 7.53
C SER A 72 -13.78 15.71 6.75
N VAL A 73 -12.64 16.36 6.53
CA VAL A 73 -11.53 15.83 5.72
C VAL A 73 -10.31 15.56 6.60
N GLY A 74 -9.71 14.40 6.41
CA GLY A 74 -8.45 14.02 7.06
C GLY A 74 -7.26 14.19 6.11
N SER A 75 -6.15 13.56 6.47
CA SER A 75 -4.98 13.42 5.58
C SER A 75 -5.24 12.38 4.49
N PHE A 76 -4.48 12.46 3.38
CA PHE A 76 -4.47 11.41 2.33
C PHE A 76 -5.85 11.07 1.75
N GLY A 77 -6.66 12.10 1.49
CA GLY A 77 -7.96 11.94 0.85
C GLY A 77 -9.03 11.23 1.68
N VAL A 78 -8.79 10.90 2.95
CA VAL A 78 -9.83 10.33 3.81
C VAL A 78 -10.84 11.40 4.18
N TYR A 79 -12.12 11.03 4.25
CA TYR A 79 -13.17 11.96 4.66
C TYR A 79 -14.33 11.23 5.32
N ASN A 80 -15.03 11.93 6.19
CA ASN A 80 -16.32 11.52 6.71
C ASN A 80 -17.39 12.48 6.19
N CYS A 81 -18.56 11.96 5.84
CA CYS A 81 -19.71 12.79 5.56
C CYS A 81 -20.97 12.23 6.22
N GLU A 82 -21.87 13.14 6.60
CA GLU A 82 -23.22 12.84 7.06
C GLU A 82 -24.19 13.70 6.26
N TRP A 83 -25.36 13.15 5.95
CA TRP A 83 -26.38 13.87 5.19
C TRP A 83 -27.80 13.49 5.63
N ASP A 84 -28.70 14.46 5.58
CA ASP A 84 -30.15 14.31 5.68
C ASP A 84 -30.78 15.23 4.62
N LEU A 85 -31.10 14.66 3.46
CA LEU A 85 -31.36 15.40 2.23
C LEU A 85 -32.79 15.20 1.74
N THR A 86 -33.37 16.28 1.24
CA THR A 86 -34.58 16.26 0.41
C THR A 86 -34.28 16.36 -1.08
N ASP A 87 -33.03 16.65 -1.44
CA ASP A 87 -32.53 16.70 -2.81
C ASP A 87 -31.08 16.14 -2.88
N SER A 88 -30.15 16.80 -3.58
CA SER A 88 -28.85 16.22 -3.97
C SER A 88 -27.68 16.84 -3.20
N ALA A 89 -26.65 16.04 -2.90
CA ALA A 89 -25.37 16.53 -2.41
C ALA A 89 -24.20 15.73 -3.00
N LEU A 90 -22.98 16.24 -2.89
CA LEU A 90 -21.75 15.56 -3.28
C LEU A 90 -20.70 15.80 -2.19
N PHE A 91 -19.97 14.75 -1.82
CA PHE A 91 -18.80 14.82 -0.94
C PHE A 91 -17.64 14.09 -1.62
N MET A 92 -16.50 14.75 -1.77
CA MET A 92 -15.40 14.16 -2.52
C MET A 92 -14.04 14.72 -2.14
N THR A 93 -13.02 13.89 -2.34
CA THR A 93 -11.61 14.28 -2.27
C THR A 93 -10.81 13.63 -3.41
N GLY A 94 -9.76 14.29 -3.89
CA GLY A 94 -8.94 13.80 -4.99
C GLY A 94 -8.00 14.85 -5.57
N HIS A 95 -7.76 14.83 -6.87
CA HIS A 95 -6.84 15.76 -7.54
C HIS A 95 -7.56 16.59 -8.62
N LYS A 96 -7.39 17.93 -8.56
CA LYS A 96 -7.76 18.87 -9.62
C LYS A 96 -6.54 19.28 -10.45
N VAL A 97 -6.73 19.45 -11.76
CA VAL A 97 -5.65 19.70 -12.72
C VAL A 97 -5.14 21.15 -12.70
N ASP A 98 -5.94 22.11 -12.22
CA ASP A 98 -5.66 23.55 -12.36
C ASP A 98 -4.89 24.21 -11.19
N LYS A 99 -4.68 23.50 -10.07
CA LYS A 99 -4.08 24.10 -8.86
C LYS A 99 -2.97 23.21 -8.29
N ARG A 100 -1.73 23.67 -8.48
CA ARG A 100 -0.50 23.34 -7.71
C ARG A 100 0.48 22.32 -8.29
N GLY A 101 0.34 21.94 -9.56
CA GLY A 101 1.31 21.04 -10.21
C GLY A 101 0.91 19.57 -10.20
N THR A 102 -0.33 19.27 -9.79
CA THR A 102 -1.10 18.07 -10.15
C THR A 102 -1.48 18.11 -11.63
N SER A 103 -0.50 18.18 -12.53
CA SER A 103 -0.77 17.79 -13.92
C SER A 103 -0.86 16.28 -13.97
N TYR A 104 -1.92 15.73 -14.55
CA TYR A 104 -1.92 14.34 -15.03
C TYR A 104 -0.58 14.10 -15.72
N ILE A 105 0.17 13.10 -15.26
CA ILE A 105 1.44 12.77 -15.88
C ILE A 105 1.07 12.23 -17.26
N GLU A 106 1.40 12.97 -18.31
CA GLU A 106 1.07 12.59 -19.69
C GLU A 106 1.62 11.20 -19.98
N GLY A 107 0.74 10.26 -20.37
CA GLY A 107 1.10 8.86 -20.57
C GLY A 107 1.11 7.98 -19.31
N SER A 108 0.53 8.44 -18.20
CA SER A 108 0.33 7.62 -16.99
C SER A 108 -1.10 7.08 -16.89
N ASP A 109 -1.24 5.88 -16.34
CA ASP A 109 -2.51 5.30 -15.95
C ASP A 109 -2.92 5.79 -14.56
N ILE A 110 -4.18 6.16 -14.41
CA ILE A 110 -4.75 6.66 -13.14
C ILE A 110 -5.43 5.53 -12.42
N TYR A 111 -5.16 5.45 -11.11
CA TYR A 111 -5.82 4.53 -10.21
C TYR A 111 -6.34 5.25 -8.97
N ILE A 112 -7.47 4.78 -8.43
CA ILE A 112 -7.99 5.17 -7.13
C ILE A 112 -8.16 3.91 -6.28
N SER A 113 -7.28 3.70 -5.30
CA SER A 113 -7.43 2.63 -4.30
C SER A 113 -8.14 3.19 -3.07
N TYR A 114 -9.22 2.54 -2.63
CA TYR A 114 -10.02 3.05 -1.53
C TYR A 114 -10.51 1.97 -0.57
N ARG A 115 -10.90 2.42 0.63
CA ARG A 115 -11.66 1.64 1.62
C ARG A 115 -12.73 2.54 2.20
N ALA A 116 -13.97 2.10 2.21
CA ALA A 116 -15.10 2.91 2.65
C ALA A 116 -16.18 2.08 3.34
N ASN A 117 -16.93 2.73 4.23
CA ASN A 117 -18.15 2.20 4.81
C ASN A 117 -19.26 3.22 4.56
N VAL A 118 -20.38 2.78 3.99
CA VAL A 118 -21.57 3.62 3.78
C VAL A 118 -22.76 3.02 4.53
N ASP A 119 -23.41 3.84 5.34
CA ASP A 119 -24.64 3.51 6.07
C ASP A 119 -25.71 4.51 5.64
N CYS A 120 -26.63 4.08 4.78
CA CYS A 120 -27.62 4.95 4.16
C CYS A 120 -29.01 4.29 4.12
N ASP A 121 -30.02 5.06 4.50
CA ASP A 121 -31.42 4.80 4.22
C ASP A 121 -31.80 5.57 2.95
N GLY A 122 -31.84 4.86 1.82
CA GLY A 122 -32.19 5.40 0.51
C GLY A 122 -31.06 5.37 -0.53
N TYR A 123 -31.04 6.38 -1.40
CA TYR A 123 -30.14 6.43 -2.54
C TYR A 123 -28.79 7.07 -2.21
N TYR A 124 -27.72 6.40 -2.64
CA TYR A 124 -26.39 6.97 -2.83
C TYR A 124 -25.70 6.24 -3.99
N THR A 125 -24.68 6.87 -4.55
CA THR A 125 -23.65 6.17 -5.33
C THR A 125 -22.27 6.46 -4.75
N PHE A 126 -21.35 5.52 -4.94
CA PHE A 126 -19.97 5.61 -4.49
C PHE A 126 -19.02 5.18 -5.60
N GLY A 127 -17.97 5.98 -5.84
CA GLY A 127 -16.90 5.63 -6.76
C GLY A 127 -16.13 6.83 -7.29
N ALA A 128 -15.44 6.67 -8.42
CA ALA A 128 -14.68 7.75 -9.03
C ALA A 128 -15.62 8.75 -9.75
N TYR A 129 -15.27 10.02 -9.66
CA TYR A 129 -16.03 11.13 -10.22
C TYR A 129 -15.08 12.20 -10.78
N GLY A 130 -15.51 12.88 -11.82
CA GLY A 130 -14.90 14.14 -12.22
C GLY A 130 -15.44 14.73 -13.51
N TRP A 131 -14.68 15.68 -14.04
CA TRP A 131 -14.99 16.38 -15.29
C TRP A 131 -13.84 16.23 -16.29
N MET A 132 -14.19 16.24 -17.57
CA MET A 132 -13.26 16.20 -18.70
C MET A 132 -13.80 17.01 -19.88
N ASN A 133 -13.04 17.07 -20.98
CA ASN A 133 -13.44 17.70 -22.23
C ASN A 133 -13.81 19.18 -22.06
N ASP A 134 -12.92 20.01 -21.48
CA ASP A 134 -13.22 21.41 -21.13
C ASP A 134 -14.48 21.55 -20.24
N CYS A 135 -14.66 20.62 -19.30
CA CYS A 135 -15.85 20.49 -18.44
C CYS A 135 -17.18 20.31 -19.20
N SER A 136 -17.14 19.82 -20.43
CA SER A 136 -18.35 19.48 -21.20
C SER A 136 -18.82 18.04 -21.00
N THR A 137 -18.04 17.24 -20.27
CA THR A 137 -18.39 15.86 -19.91
C THR A 137 -18.13 15.63 -18.42
N GLU A 138 -19.17 15.19 -17.72
CA GLU A 138 -19.11 14.70 -16.35
C GLU A 138 -18.98 13.18 -16.40
N TYR A 139 -18.22 12.57 -15.51
CA TYR A 139 -18.03 11.13 -15.52
C TYR A 139 -18.13 10.49 -14.14
N PHE A 140 -18.57 9.23 -14.16
CA PHE A 140 -18.80 8.41 -12.98
C PHE A 140 -18.29 6.99 -13.24
N ILE A 141 -17.52 6.44 -12.31
CA ILE A 141 -17.18 5.03 -12.26
C ILE A 141 -17.68 4.52 -10.92
N ILE A 142 -18.80 3.79 -10.93
CA ILE A 142 -19.58 3.45 -9.74
C ILE A 142 -19.32 2.00 -9.34
N ASP A 143 -18.80 1.84 -8.13
CA ASP A 143 -18.51 0.54 -7.50
C ASP A 143 -19.61 0.08 -6.54
N ASP A 144 -20.31 1.03 -5.92
CA ASP A 144 -21.34 0.73 -4.92
C ASP A 144 -22.50 1.74 -4.92
N TRP A 145 -23.67 1.30 -4.45
CA TRP A 145 -24.89 2.11 -4.43
C TRP A 145 -25.90 1.63 -3.37
N GLY A 146 -26.83 2.53 -3.03
CA GLY A 146 -27.93 2.26 -2.10
C GLY A 146 -29.08 1.46 -2.71
N ASP A 147 -30.32 1.92 -2.52
CA ASP A 147 -31.52 1.17 -2.90
C ASP A 147 -31.79 1.10 -4.42
N TYR A 148 -31.09 1.89 -5.23
CA TYR A 148 -31.31 1.93 -6.68
C TYR A 148 -29.97 1.96 -7.41
N LYS A 149 -29.76 0.97 -8.28
CA LYS A 149 -28.61 0.91 -9.15
C LYS A 149 -28.68 2.01 -10.22
N PRO A 150 -27.66 2.88 -10.36
CA PRO A 150 -27.69 3.92 -11.37
C PRO A 150 -27.74 3.31 -12.78
N CYS A 151 -28.41 4.01 -13.70
CA CYS A 151 -28.58 3.62 -15.10
C CYS A 151 -29.29 2.27 -15.38
N GLN A 152 -29.87 1.59 -14.38
CA GLN A 152 -30.51 0.28 -14.58
C GLN A 152 -31.71 0.27 -15.55
N ASP A 153 -32.28 1.45 -15.84
CA ASP A 153 -33.38 1.66 -16.78
C ASP A 153 -32.90 1.95 -18.22
N LYS A 154 -31.59 1.92 -18.45
CA LYS A 154 -30.94 2.24 -19.74
C LYS A 154 -30.26 1.00 -20.32
N GLU A 155 -30.14 0.97 -21.65
CA GLU A 155 -29.34 -0.05 -22.33
C GLU A 155 -27.86 0.37 -22.33
N PRO A 156 -26.93 -0.53 -21.96
CA PRO A 156 -25.51 -0.23 -22.00
C PRO A 156 -24.99 -0.11 -23.43
N VAL A 157 -24.01 0.75 -23.64
CA VAL A 157 -23.32 0.93 -24.93
C VAL A 157 -22.07 0.06 -25.06
N GLY A 158 -21.63 -0.55 -23.96
CA GLY A 158 -20.49 -1.45 -23.88
C GLY A 158 -20.31 -1.98 -22.46
N SER A 159 -19.21 -2.69 -22.22
CA SER A 159 -18.80 -3.11 -20.89
C SER A 159 -17.28 -3.20 -20.81
N VAL A 160 -16.73 -3.07 -19.61
CA VAL A 160 -15.31 -3.28 -19.31
C VAL A 160 -15.17 -4.21 -18.11
N GLU A 161 -14.18 -5.10 -18.16
CA GLU A 161 -13.80 -5.97 -17.05
C GLU A 161 -12.42 -5.54 -16.56
N THR A 162 -12.34 -5.10 -15.31
CA THR A 162 -11.15 -4.51 -14.69
C THR A 162 -11.24 -4.64 -13.18
N GLU A 163 -10.11 -4.75 -12.49
CA GLU A 163 -10.00 -4.84 -11.03
C GLU A 163 -11.01 -5.84 -10.39
N GLY A 164 -11.19 -7.00 -11.04
CA GLY A 164 -12.08 -8.07 -10.56
C GLY A 164 -13.58 -7.75 -10.63
N GLY A 165 -13.98 -6.66 -11.29
CA GLY A 165 -15.37 -6.28 -11.53
C GLY A 165 -15.72 -6.20 -13.01
N VAL A 166 -17.00 -6.42 -13.33
CA VAL A 166 -17.54 -6.12 -14.67
C VAL A 166 -18.42 -4.89 -14.57
N TYR A 167 -18.18 -3.92 -15.44
CA TYR A 167 -18.88 -2.64 -15.48
C TYR A 167 -19.62 -2.50 -16.79
N ASP A 168 -20.88 -2.11 -16.72
CA ASP A 168 -21.66 -1.73 -17.89
C ASP A 168 -21.45 -0.24 -18.17
N ILE A 169 -21.21 0.11 -19.44
CA ILE A 169 -20.88 1.47 -19.87
C ILE A 169 -22.14 2.16 -20.40
N TYR A 170 -22.38 3.40 -19.98
CA TYR A 170 -23.52 4.20 -20.42
C TYR A 170 -23.09 5.61 -20.83
N LYS A 171 -23.79 6.15 -21.84
CA LYS A 171 -23.67 7.54 -22.28
C LYS A 171 -25.03 8.23 -22.15
N VAL A 172 -25.12 9.21 -21.24
CA VAL A 172 -26.36 9.95 -20.98
C VAL A 172 -26.19 11.40 -21.39
N ARG A 173 -27.23 12.00 -21.96
CA ARG A 173 -27.27 13.44 -22.23
C ARG A 173 -28.12 14.12 -21.17
N THR A 174 -27.51 15.00 -20.37
CA THR A 174 -28.26 15.75 -19.36
C THR A 174 -28.69 17.12 -19.87
N VAL A 175 -29.72 17.68 -19.25
CA VAL A 175 -30.17 19.07 -19.44
C VAL A 175 -29.72 19.98 -18.28
N SER A 176 -29.00 19.45 -17.28
CA SER A 176 -28.47 20.25 -16.17
C SER A 176 -27.18 20.95 -16.57
N SER A 177 -27.06 22.23 -16.21
CA SER A 177 -25.85 23.03 -16.39
C SER A 177 -25.17 23.20 -15.03
N LEU A 178 -24.46 22.19 -14.56
CA LEU A 178 -23.79 22.24 -13.23
C LEU A 178 -22.37 22.82 -13.30
N CYS A 179 -21.67 22.71 -14.44
CA CYS A 179 -20.38 23.39 -14.58
C CYS A 179 -20.56 24.91 -14.77
N THR A 180 -19.87 25.70 -13.94
CA THR A 180 -19.87 27.17 -13.99
C THR A 180 -19.04 27.73 -15.16
N LEU A 181 -18.35 26.86 -15.92
CA LEU A 181 -17.57 27.20 -17.11
C LEU A 181 -18.43 27.09 -18.39
N ASN A 182 -19.36 28.04 -18.52
CA ASN A 182 -19.88 28.59 -19.78
C ASN A 182 -19.93 27.65 -21.02
N SER A 183 -20.80 26.64 -21.03
CA SER A 183 -21.21 25.97 -22.27
C SER A 183 -22.74 25.91 -22.39
N SER A 184 -23.25 26.16 -23.60
CA SER A 184 -24.68 26.33 -23.92
C SER A 184 -25.34 25.05 -24.43
N ILE A 185 -24.69 23.90 -24.23
CA ILE A 185 -25.18 22.56 -24.54
C ILE A 185 -24.91 21.73 -23.28
N GLY A 186 -25.96 21.16 -22.66
CA GLY A 186 -25.81 20.36 -21.44
C GLY A 186 -24.78 19.24 -21.62
N PRO A 187 -23.96 18.96 -20.59
CA PRO A 187 -22.85 18.03 -20.70
C PRO A 187 -23.35 16.61 -21.02
N TYR A 188 -22.46 15.80 -21.60
CA TYR A 188 -22.65 14.36 -21.56
C TYR A 188 -22.25 13.86 -20.16
N GLN A 189 -22.93 12.82 -19.70
CA GLN A 189 -22.48 12.04 -18.55
C GLN A 189 -22.03 10.68 -19.03
N TYR A 190 -20.81 10.31 -18.68
CA TYR A 190 -20.24 8.98 -18.95
C TYR A 190 -20.29 8.17 -17.67
N TRP A 191 -20.75 6.93 -17.78
CA TRP A 191 -20.89 6.05 -16.63
C TRP A 191 -20.24 4.71 -16.94
N SER A 192 -19.43 4.23 -16.01
CA SER A 192 -19.15 2.80 -15.83
C SER A 192 -19.83 2.38 -14.54
N VAL A 193 -20.79 1.45 -14.59
CA VAL A 193 -21.51 1.00 -13.38
C VAL A 193 -21.25 -0.48 -13.19
N ARG A 194 -20.70 -0.86 -12.03
CA ARG A 194 -20.42 -2.26 -11.70
C ARG A 194 -21.70 -3.10 -11.79
N ARG A 195 -21.59 -4.36 -12.23
CA ARG A 195 -22.75 -5.26 -12.34
C ARG A 195 -23.32 -5.60 -10.98
N GLU A 196 -22.43 -5.96 -10.07
CA GLU A 196 -22.72 -6.29 -8.69
C GLU A 196 -22.07 -5.24 -7.78
N LYS A 197 -22.85 -4.69 -6.84
CA LYS A 197 -22.33 -3.71 -5.88
C LYS A 197 -21.41 -4.39 -4.87
N LEU A 198 -20.47 -3.65 -4.29
CA LEU A 198 -19.52 -4.21 -3.33
C LEU A 198 -20.13 -4.45 -1.93
N SER A 199 -21.12 -3.66 -1.51
CA SER A 199 -21.66 -3.67 -0.15
C SER A 199 -22.64 -4.82 0.18
N GLU A 200 -22.79 -5.84 -0.67
CA GLU A 200 -23.82 -6.87 -0.45
C GLU A 200 -23.63 -7.70 0.83
N ASP A 201 -22.39 -7.88 1.31
CA ASP A 201 -22.08 -8.73 2.48
C ASP A 201 -21.23 -8.04 3.58
N TYR A 202 -20.78 -6.79 3.38
CA TYR A 202 -19.87 -6.10 4.30
C TYR A 202 -20.31 -4.66 4.58
N SER A 203 -20.26 -4.25 5.84
CA SER A 203 -20.43 -2.83 6.21
C SER A 203 -19.30 -1.96 5.64
N THR A 204 -18.10 -2.54 5.49
CA THR A 204 -16.93 -1.88 4.91
C THR A 204 -16.46 -2.61 3.65
N PHE A 205 -16.27 -1.88 2.56
CA PHE A 205 -15.81 -2.41 1.28
C PHE A 205 -14.56 -1.66 0.80
N SER A 206 -13.76 -2.31 -0.03
CA SER A 206 -12.54 -1.76 -0.61
C SER A 206 -12.35 -2.27 -2.03
N ASN A 207 -11.77 -1.44 -2.88
CA ASN A 207 -11.41 -1.80 -4.25
C ASN A 207 -10.35 -0.82 -4.78
N THR A 208 -9.76 -1.18 -5.92
CA THR A 208 -9.03 -0.25 -6.78
C THR A 208 -9.88 0.04 -8.02
N ILE A 209 -9.93 1.30 -8.42
CA ILE A 209 -10.55 1.73 -9.69
C ILE A 209 -9.41 2.07 -10.65
N ALA A 210 -9.22 1.26 -11.69
CA ALA A 210 -8.33 1.58 -12.81
C ALA A 210 -9.00 2.60 -13.74
N VAL A 211 -9.01 3.88 -13.33
CA VAL A 211 -9.71 4.98 -14.01
C VAL A 211 -9.33 5.06 -15.49
N SER A 212 -8.06 4.89 -15.83
CA SER A 212 -7.60 4.91 -17.22
C SER A 212 -8.17 3.78 -18.07
N GLU A 213 -8.41 2.58 -17.53
CA GLU A 213 -9.02 1.48 -18.29
C GLU A 213 -10.49 1.77 -18.62
N HIS A 214 -11.21 2.42 -17.71
CA HIS A 214 -12.56 2.90 -18.00
C HIS A 214 -12.55 3.99 -19.08
N PHE A 215 -11.59 4.91 -19.06
CA PHE A 215 -11.44 5.94 -20.09
C PHE A 215 -11.15 5.31 -21.46
N ALA A 216 -10.24 4.34 -21.53
CA ALA A 216 -9.95 3.61 -22.75
C ALA A 216 -11.20 2.88 -23.28
N ALA A 217 -11.94 2.19 -22.42
CA ALA A 217 -13.18 1.51 -22.81
C ALA A 217 -14.27 2.47 -23.29
N TRP A 218 -14.33 3.69 -22.74
CA TRP A 218 -15.21 4.74 -23.24
C TRP A 218 -14.80 5.20 -24.64
N GLU A 219 -13.52 5.43 -24.89
CA GLU A 219 -13.04 5.78 -26.24
C GLU A 219 -13.41 4.70 -27.27
N GLU A 220 -13.21 3.42 -26.93
CA GLU A 220 -13.60 2.28 -27.78
C GLU A 220 -15.12 2.24 -28.05
N ALA A 221 -15.93 2.62 -27.07
CA ALA A 221 -17.38 2.76 -27.21
C ALA A 221 -17.82 4.05 -27.96
N GLY A 222 -16.88 4.85 -28.49
CA GLY A 222 -17.17 6.09 -29.20
C GLY A 222 -17.61 7.23 -28.26
N MET A 223 -17.08 7.24 -27.04
CA MET A 223 -17.25 8.26 -26.02
C MET A 223 -15.90 8.98 -25.82
N PRO A 224 -15.64 10.08 -26.56
CA PRO A 224 -14.32 10.74 -26.54
C PRO A 224 -13.95 11.22 -25.13
N VAL A 225 -12.71 10.90 -24.74
CA VAL A 225 -12.03 11.37 -23.54
C VAL A 225 -10.93 12.33 -23.99
N ASP A 226 -10.80 13.46 -23.30
CA ASP A 226 -9.82 14.51 -23.59
C ASP A 226 -9.43 15.14 -22.24
N ASP A 227 -8.83 16.33 -22.25
CA ASP A 227 -8.35 17.08 -21.08
C ASP A 227 -9.19 16.86 -19.81
N LEU A 228 -8.59 16.16 -18.84
CA LEU A 228 -9.16 15.93 -17.51
C LEU A 228 -9.14 17.23 -16.71
N TYR A 229 -10.21 17.47 -15.96
CA TYR A 229 -10.31 18.59 -15.02
C TYR A 229 -10.06 18.12 -13.58
N GLU A 230 -10.61 16.97 -13.22
CA GLU A 230 -10.46 16.40 -11.87
C GLU A 230 -10.65 14.88 -11.87
N VAL A 231 -10.03 14.24 -10.87
CA VAL A 231 -10.19 12.83 -10.52
C VAL A 231 -10.44 12.76 -9.02
N MET A 232 -11.64 12.39 -8.63
CA MET A 232 -12.10 12.45 -7.24
C MET A 232 -12.76 11.14 -6.82
N LEU A 233 -12.60 10.74 -5.56
CA LEU A 233 -13.41 9.68 -4.96
C LEU A 233 -14.62 10.31 -4.27
N CYS A 234 -15.82 9.89 -4.65
CA CYS A 234 -17.05 10.62 -4.35
C CYS A 234 -18.15 9.73 -3.74
N VAL A 235 -18.87 10.32 -2.77
CA VAL A 235 -20.19 9.88 -2.29
C VAL A 235 -21.22 10.88 -2.83
N ASP A 236 -22.17 10.38 -3.63
CA ASP A 236 -23.24 11.16 -4.29
C ASP A 236 -24.63 10.70 -3.82
N PRO A 237 -25.13 11.25 -2.70
CA PRO A 237 -26.46 10.95 -2.18
C PRO A 237 -27.57 11.82 -2.77
N TYR A 238 -28.76 11.22 -2.89
CA TYR A 238 -29.97 11.89 -3.36
C TYR A 238 -31.19 11.50 -2.53
N ASN A 239 -31.93 12.50 -2.03
CA ASN A 239 -33.19 12.36 -1.31
C ASN A 239 -33.15 11.18 -0.31
N SER A 240 -32.10 11.18 0.51
CA SER A 240 -31.75 10.10 1.41
C SER A 240 -31.14 10.64 2.69
N LYS A 241 -30.97 9.74 3.66
CA LYS A 241 -30.27 10.03 4.91
C LYS A 241 -29.18 9.00 5.12
N GLY A 242 -27.99 9.43 5.50
CA GLY A 242 -26.90 8.51 5.70
C GLY A 242 -25.62 9.14 6.17
N LYS A 243 -24.60 8.29 6.26
CA LYS A 243 -23.23 8.67 6.54
C LYS A 243 -22.29 7.77 5.75
N ALA A 244 -21.14 8.31 5.37
CA ALA A 244 -20.05 7.55 4.80
C ALA A 244 -18.75 7.89 5.51
N ASN A 245 -17.94 6.87 5.73
CA ASN A 245 -16.57 7.01 6.19
C ASN A 245 -15.68 6.47 5.08
N VAL A 246 -14.94 7.35 4.42
CA VAL A 246 -13.86 6.99 3.50
C VAL A 246 -12.60 6.85 4.32
N LEU A 247 -12.23 5.60 4.58
CA LEU A 247 -11.12 5.19 5.45
C LEU A 247 -9.79 5.18 4.69
N ARG A 248 -9.82 5.08 3.36
CA ARG A 248 -8.66 5.19 2.48
C ARG A 248 -9.08 5.80 1.15
N ASN A 249 -8.28 6.70 0.62
CA ASN A 249 -8.42 7.26 -0.73
C ASN A 249 -7.02 7.58 -1.28
N SER A 250 -6.42 6.61 -1.96
CA SER A 250 -5.10 6.72 -2.54
C SER A 250 -5.23 6.86 -4.07
N ILE A 251 -5.00 8.07 -4.58
CA ILE A 251 -4.93 8.33 -6.02
C ILE A 251 -3.46 8.32 -6.45
N TYR A 252 -3.11 7.41 -7.36
CA TYR A 252 -1.75 7.28 -7.89
C TYR A 252 -1.74 7.16 -9.41
N TYR A 253 -0.58 7.46 -9.99
CA TYR A 253 -0.36 7.54 -11.44
C TYR A 253 0.77 6.57 -11.83
N ALA A 254 0.46 5.51 -12.58
CA ALA A 254 1.44 4.54 -13.04
C ALA A 254 1.94 4.93 -14.44
N VAL A 255 3.23 5.21 -14.61
CA VAL A 255 3.77 5.44 -15.95
C VAL A 255 4.08 4.09 -16.58
N THR A 256 3.24 3.67 -17.52
CA THR A 256 3.57 2.56 -18.41
C THR A 256 4.67 3.01 -19.34
N ASP A 257 5.84 2.41 -19.21
CA ASP A 257 6.94 2.64 -20.11
C ASP A 257 6.81 1.76 -21.37
N PRO A 258 6.29 2.28 -22.49
CA PRO A 258 5.76 1.51 -23.64
C PRO A 258 6.79 0.58 -24.28
N ASP A 259 8.01 1.05 -24.16
CA ASP A 259 9.15 0.32 -23.75
C ASP A 259 9.03 -1.24 -23.53
N ALA A 260 8.69 -1.69 -22.31
CA ALA A 260 9.01 -3.08 -21.90
C ALA A 260 8.30 -4.16 -22.65
N GLU A 261 9.11 -5.19 -22.83
CA GLU A 261 8.67 -6.56 -22.83
C GLU A 261 8.01 -6.92 -21.50
N THR A 262 6.69 -7.10 -21.54
CA THR A 262 5.97 -8.05 -20.70
C THR A 262 6.78 -9.35 -20.60
N PRO A 263 7.09 -9.88 -19.40
CA PRO A 263 7.63 -11.23 -19.29
C PRO A 263 6.60 -12.22 -19.84
N GLU A 264 7.04 -13.12 -20.72
CA GLU A 264 6.25 -14.28 -21.11
C GLU A 264 5.99 -15.16 -19.86
N PRO A 265 4.79 -15.77 -19.69
CA PRO A 265 4.42 -16.46 -18.44
C PRO A 265 5.24 -17.72 -18.09
N ASN A 266 6.29 -18.05 -18.86
CA ASN A 266 7.06 -19.29 -18.74
C ASN A 266 8.57 -19.13 -19.06
N GLU A 267 9.15 -17.94 -18.94
CA GLU A 267 10.60 -17.84 -18.83
C GLU A 267 10.99 -17.87 -17.35
N ASP A 268 11.90 -18.78 -16.99
CA ASP A 268 12.49 -18.83 -15.65
C ASP A 268 12.99 -17.43 -15.27
N PRO A 269 12.72 -16.96 -14.03
CA PRO A 269 13.08 -15.62 -13.62
C PRO A 269 14.57 -15.38 -13.85
N TYR A 270 14.90 -14.24 -14.46
CA TYR A 270 16.28 -13.80 -14.58
C TYR A 270 16.86 -13.57 -13.19
N VAL A 271 17.61 -14.55 -12.69
CA VAL A 271 18.50 -14.43 -11.54
C VAL A 271 19.78 -13.75 -12.05
N PRO A 272 20.12 -12.52 -11.63
CA PRO A 272 21.44 -11.98 -11.92
C PRO A 272 22.47 -12.89 -11.23
N GLU A 273 23.25 -13.63 -12.01
CA GLU A 273 24.41 -14.35 -11.47
C GLU A 273 25.38 -13.31 -10.86
N ASN A 274 25.48 -13.31 -9.52
CA ASN A 274 26.36 -12.50 -8.67
C ASN A 274 25.91 -11.04 -8.45
N ILE A 275 25.31 -10.77 -7.28
CA ILE A 275 25.45 -9.43 -6.66
C ILE A 275 26.87 -9.42 -6.09
N ASP A 276 27.84 -8.87 -6.83
CA ASP A 276 29.21 -8.72 -6.30
C ASP A 276 29.17 -8.10 -4.89
N GLN A 277 29.88 -8.72 -3.92
CA GLN A 277 30.04 -8.19 -2.57
C GLN A 277 30.50 -6.73 -2.65
N VAL A 278 29.69 -5.80 -2.13
CA VAL A 278 30.00 -4.37 -2.14
C VAL A 278 30.33 -3.92 -0.74
N THR A 279 31.48 -3.25 -0.62
CA THR A 279 31.93 -2.67 0.64
C THR A 279 31.87 -1.16 0.56
N PHE A 280 31.10 -0.54 1.45
CA PHE A 280 31.16 0.90 1.70
C PHE A 280 32.17 1.18 2.81
N THR A 281 33.06 2.16 2.63
CA THR A 281 34.01 2.62 3.66
C THR A 281 33.89 4.11 3.98
N GLU A 282 32.90 4.76 3.37
CA GLU A 282 32.54 6.16 3.52
C GLU A 282 31.03 6.29 3.36
N ALA A 283 30.46 7.43 3.76
CA ALA A 283 29.03 7.67 3.67
C ALA A 283 28.52 7.43 2.24
N ALA A 284 27.57 6.52 2.09
CA ALA A 284 27.12 6.01 0.81
C ALA A 284 25.66 5.56 0.90
N GLY A 285 24.97 5.58 -0.23
CA GLY A 285 23.66 4.98 -0.40
C GLY A 285 23.64 4.17 -1.69
N ASP A 286 23.00 3.01 -1.66
CA ASP A 286 22.96 2.12 -2.83
C ASP A 286 21.70 1.26 -2.83
N GLU A 287 21.25 0.85 -4.01
CA GLU A 287 20.05 0.03 -4.19
C GLU A 287 20.43 -1.32 -4.78
N ARG A 288 20.03 -2.41 -4.09
CA ARG A 288 20.28 -3.77 -4.57
C ARG A 288 19.15 -4.70 -4.13
N GLY A 289 18.62 -5.48 -5.07
CA GLY A 289 17.66 -6.55 -4.80
C GLY A 289 16.37 -6.09 -4.12
N GLY A 290 15.86 -4.91 -4.46
CA GLY A 290 14.68 -4.36 -3.79
C GLY A 290 14.94 -3.91 -2.35
N TYR A 291 16.15 -3.43 -2.07
CA TYR A 291 16.47 -2.77 -0.79
C TYR A 291 17.38 -1.58 -1.02
N PHE A 292 17.17 -0.54 -0.22
CA PHE A 292 18.10 0.57 -0.08
C PHE A 292 19.05 0.32 1.10
N TYR A 293 20.33 0.52 0.86
CA TYR A 293 21.40 0.47 1.85
C TYR A 293 21.89 1.89 2.09
N SER A 294 22.13 2.25 3.34
CA SER A 294 22.63 3.57 3.71
C SER A 294 23.69 3.44 4.79
N LEU A 295 24.89 3.93 4.49
CA LEU A 295 25.95 4.18 5.45
C LEU A 295 26.03 5.68 5.66
N TYR A 296 25.81 6.14 6.90
CA TYR A 296 25.87 7.54 7.26
C TYR A 296 26.83 7.78 8.42
N ASP A 297 27.57 8.89 8.37
CA ASP A 297 28.49 9.34 9.43
C ASP A 297 28.26 10.82 9.71
N ASP A 298 27.88 11.13 10.95
CA ASP A 298 27.71 12.51 11.40
C ASP A 298 29.05 13.11 11.82
N THR A 299 29.69 13.76 10.84
CA THR A 299 30.95 14.48 11.03
C THR A 299 30.76 15.95 11.46
N ILE A 300 29.51 16.41 11.64
CA ILE A 300 29.23 17.82 11.99
C ILE A 300 29.65 18.12 13.43
N PHE A 301 29.48 17.15 14.33
CA PHE A 301 29.69 17.34 15.77
C PHE A 301 30.94 16.65 16.34
N GLY A 302 31.69 15.90 15.53
CA GLY A 302 32.92 15.20 15.96
C GLY A 302 33.89 14.88 14.81
N GLN A 303 35.07 14.34 15.13
CA GLN A 303 35.97 13.80 14.11
C GLN A 303 35.38 12.48 13.58
N GLY A 304 35.36 12.30 12.26
CA GLY A 304 34.98 11.04 11.63
C GLY A 304 35.93 9.92 12.04
N GLY A 305 35.36 8.80 12.48
CA GLY A 305 36.07 7.55 12.74
C GLY A 305 36.30 6.75 11.46
N THR A 306 36.63 5.47 11.58
CA THR A 306 36.62 4.56 10.42
C THR A 306 35.38 3.70 10.46
N MET A 307 34.72 3.56 9.32
CA MET A 307 33.48 2.79 9.17
C MET A 307 33.58 1.86 7.97
N LYS A 308 32.83 0.76 8.02
CA LYS A 308 32.74 -0.20 6.92
C LYS A 308 31.37 -0.89 6.95
N MET A 309 30.78 -1.08 5.78
CA MET A 309 29.57 -1.88 5.60
C MET A 309 29.78 -2.82 4.42
N ASP A 310 29.81 -4.12 4.68
CA ASP A 310 29.81 -5.17 3.65
C ASP A 310 28.37 -5.58 3.37
N VAL A 311 27.92 -5.38 2.13
CA VAL A 311 26.63 -5.86 1.63
C VAL A 311 26.79 -7.30 1.15
N LEU A 312 25.94 -8.19 1.67
CA LEU A 312 25.98 -9.63 1.43
C LEU A 312 24.72 -10.10 0.70
N ASP A 313 24.76 -11.33 0.19
CA ASP A 313 23.61 -12.00 -0.44
C ASP A 313 22.44 -12.15 0.55
N GLY A 314 21.21 -12.24 0.01
CA GLY A 314 20.00 -12.37 0.83
C GLY A 314 19.65 -11.13 1.65
N GLY A 315 20.34 -10.01 1.43
CA GLY A 315 20.10 -8.76 2.13
C GLY A 315 20.80 -8.61 3.47
N ASN A 316 21.70 -9.54 3.81
CA ASN A 316 22.50 -9.45 5.02
C ASN A 316 23.55 -8.33 4.88
N PHE A 317 23.98 -7.78 6.01
CA PHE A 317 25.10 -6.86 6.01
C PHE A 317 25.92 -6.99 7.28
N ASN A 318 27.23 -6.82 7.11
CA ASN A 318 28.16 -6.71 8.21
C ASN A 318 28.64 -5.27 8.30
N CYS A 319 28.71 -4.73 9.51
CA CYS A 319 29.26 -3.41 9.72
C CYS A 319 30.36 -3.41 10.78
N GLU A 320 31.30 -2.48 10.62
CA GLU A 320 32.36 -2.19 11.56
C GLU A 320 32.46 -0.67 11.70
N TRP A 321 32.64 -0.18 12.92
CA TRP A 321 32.92 1.23 13.19
C TRP A 321 33.98 1.38 14.27
N ASN A 322 34.68 2.51 14.24
CA ASN A 322 35.74 2.78 15.19
C ASN A 322 35.86 4.28 15.49
N ASN A 323 35.53 4.63 16.73
CA ASN A 323 35.65 5.98 17.28
C ASN A 323 34.88 7.02 16.44
N ASN A 324 33.66 6.67 16.04
CA ASN A 324 32.74 7.57 15.32
C ASN A 324 31.86 8.33 16.33
N HIS A 325 31.62 9.62 16.07
CA HIS A 325 30.71 10.40 16.91
C HIS A 325 29.26 9.90 16.80
N SER A 326 28.78 9.70 15.57
CA SER A 326 27.53 8.99 15.27
C SER A 326 27.66 8.34 13.89
N VAL A 327 27.42 7.04 13.80
CA VAL A 327 27.48 6.29 12.54
C VAL A 327 26.30 5.32 12.46
N SER A 328 25.55 5.40 11.37
CA SER A 328 24.32 4.62 11.15
C SER A 328 24.49 3.70 9.95
N PHE A 329 24.13 2.44 10.13
CA PHE A 329 24.16 1.38 9.12
C PHE A 329 22.74 0.90 8.91
N CYS A 330 22.15 1.27 7.77
CA CYS A 330 20.74 1.02 7.51
C CYS A 330 20.56 0.13 6.27
N ARG A 331 19.57 -0.78 6.33
CA ARG A 331 18.98 -1.41 5.15
C ARG A 331 17.46 -1.48 5.29
N GLY A 332 16.74 -1.14 4.22
CA GLY A 332 15.30 -1.34 4.12
C GLY A 332 14.68 -0.65 2.91
N LEU A 333 13.48 -0.12 3.06
CA LEU A 333 12.75 0.66 2.06
C LEU A 333 13.20 2.13 2.05
N ALA A 334 13.29 2.70 0.85
CA ALA A 334 13.43 4.14 0.64
C ALA A 334 12.59 4.57 -0.56
N TYR A 335 11.81 5.64 -0.39
CA TYR A 335 10.88 6.20 -1.36
C TYR A 335 11.42 7.52 -1.93
N LEU A 336 11.16 7.76 -3.23
CA LEU A 336 11.92 8.69 -4.07
C LEU A 336 11.86 10.18 -3.70
N ASP A 337 12.93 10.90 -4.08
CA ASP A 337 13.02 12.36 -4.15
C ASP A 337 12.86 12.91 -5.58
N LYS A 338 12.82 14.24 -5.67
CA LYS A 338 12.52 15.09 -6.85
C LYS A 338 13.57 15.01 -7.97
N ASN A 339 14.66 14.28 -7.78
CA ASN A 339 15.79 14.21 -8.70
C ASN A 339 16.05 12.81 -9.28
N ASN A 340 15.20 11.82 -8.99
CA ASN A 340 15.09 10.56 -9.72
C ASN A 340 16.41 9.78 -9.89
N THR A 341 17.13 9.55 -8.79
CA THR A 341 18.21 8.56 -8.75
C THR A 341 17.99 7.55 -7.62
N ARG A 342 17.28 6.47 -7.99
CA ARG A 342 17.19 5.10 -7.40
C ARG A 342 16.85 4.95 -5.92
N SER A 343 15.63 4.49 -5.61
CA SER A 343 15.34 3.15 -5.03
C SER A 343 13.84 2.85 -5.01
N ILE A 344 13.45 1.58 -5.17
CA ILE A 344 12.08 1.00 -5.21
C ILE A 344 10.95 2.03 -5.19
N VAL A 345 10.35 2.19 -6.37
CA VAL A 345 9.18 3.04 -6.54
C VAL A 345 7.95 2.31 -6.04
N ARG A 346 7.58 2.58 -4.79
CA ARG A 346 6.19 2.49 -4.40
C ARG A 346 5.84 3.71 -3.57
N GLU A 347 4.70 4.35 -3.77
CA GLU A 347 4.22 5.32 -2.77
C GLU A 347 3.62 4.51 -1.63
N TYR A 348 3.98 4.81 -0.38
CA TYR A 348 3.37 4.16 0.78
C TYR A 348 1.85 4.39 0.72
N ALA A 349 1.09 3.29 0.68
CA ALA A 349 -0.33 3.34 0.40
C ALA A 349 -1.19 3.03 1.63
N GLY A 350 -0.62 3.13 2.85
CA GLY A 350 -1.30 2.81 4.11
C GLY A 350 -1.24 1.33 4.52
N GLU A 351 -0.16 0.66 4.14
CA GLU A 351 0.03 -0.79 4.26
C GLU A 351 0.65 -1.15 5.60
N ASP A 352 0.46 -2.39 6.06
CA ASP A 352 1.10 -2.83 7.30
C ASP A 352 2.59 -3.13 7.03
N ILE A 353 3.46 -2.30 7.60
CA ILE A 353 4.90 -2.44 7.45
C ILE A 353 5.45 -3.05 8.73
N SER A 354 6.19 -4.15 8.56
CA SER A 354 7.00 -4.74 9.62
C SER A 354 8.42 -5.03 9.17
N ILE A 355 9.32 -5.14 10.15
CA ILE A 355 10.72 -5.54 9.92
C ILE A 355 11.05 -6.71 10.82
N ASP A 356 11.30 -7.88 10.23
CA ASP A 356 11.89 -9.00 10.95
C ASP A 356 13.40 -8.88 10.94
N TYR A 357 14.05 -9.01 12.10
CA TYR A 357 15.49 -8.84 12.20
C TYR A 357 16.17 -9.90 13.07
N LYS A 358 17.47 -10.09 12.82
CA LYS A 358 18.42 -10.83 13.66
C LYS A 358 19.80 -10.24 13.47
N ALA A 359 20.45 -9.91 14.58
CA ALA A 359 21.77 -9.29 14.58
C ALA A 359 22.62 -9.74 15.78
N ASP A 360 23.91 -9.92 15.53
CA ASP A 360 24.95 -10.08 16.55
C ASP A 360 25.79 -8.81 16.59
N ILE A 361 25.75 -8.08 17.71
CA ILE A 361 26.32 -6.74 17.88
C ILE A 361 27.35 -6.75 19.01
N GLU A 362 28.59 -6.40 18.68
CA GLU A 362 29.65 -6.15 19.64
C GLU A 362 30.01 -4.66 19.65
N SER A 363 30.09 -4.05 20.83
CA SER A 363 30.49 -2.64 20.98
C SER A 363 31.25 -2.44 22.29
N ASP A 364 32.25 -1.56 22.29
CA ASP A 364 32.97 -1.14 23.50
C ASP A 364 32.30 0.01 24.26
N GLY A 365 31.22 0.56 23.71
CA GLY A 365 30.44 1.65 24.30
C GLY A 365 29.04 1.78 23.68
N THR A 366 28.58 3.03 23.53
CA THR A 366 27.21 3.36 23.11
C THR A 366 26.85 2.79 21.73
N VAL A 367 25.83 1.94 21.68
CA VAL A 367 25.19 1.44 20.45
C VAL A 367 23.70 1.20 20.69
N PHE A 368 22.88 1.39 19.67
CA PHE A 368 21.49 0.93 19.66
C PHE A 368 21.09 0.39 18.29
N ALA A 369 20.05 -0.43 18.26
CA ALA A 369 19.52 -1.04 17.03
C ALA A 369 18.00 -1.16 17.07
N GLY A 370 17.41 -1.12 15.87
CA GLY A 370 15.97 -1.22 15.66
C GLY A 370 15.58 -0.62 14.31
N SER A 371 14.46 0.09 14.22
CA SER A 371 13.99 0.71 12.97
C SER A 371 14.31 2.20 12.91
N TYR A 372 14.62 2.68 11.72
CA TYR A 372 14.82 4.08 11.35
C TYR A 372 13.90 4.46 10.18
N SER A 373 13.25 5.61 10.31
CA SER A 373 12.39 6.19 9.28
C SER A 373 12.56 7.69 9.16
N CYS A 374 12.36 8.22 7.94
CA CYS A 374 12.24 9.66 7.70
C CYS A 374 10.79 10.00 7.35
N LEU A 375 10.22 11.03 7.95
CA LEU A 375 8.85 11.49 7.70
C LEU A 375 8.83 12.98 7.30
N ASN A 376 7.68 13.43 6.77
CA ASN A 376 7.33 14.85 6.57
C ASN A 376 8.26 15.63 5.62
N ASN A 377 8.61 15.06 4.47
CA ASN A 377 9.61 15.57 3.53
C ASN A 377 10.99 15.72 4.22
N SER A 378 11.45 14.63 4.85
CA SER A 378 12.71 14.50 5.58
C SER A 378 12.89 15.58 6.66
N ARG A 379 11.82 15.91 7.40
CA ARG A 379 11.86 16.90 8.50
C ARG A 379 11.81 16.27 9.88
N VAL A 380 11.39 15.02 9.94
CA VAL A 380 11.27 14.24 11.18
C VAL A 380 12.00 12.93 11.00
N ASP A 381 12.91 12.64 11.92
CA ASP A 381 13.49 11.31 12.05
C ASP A 381 12.68 10.51 13.06
N CYS A 382 12.44 9.24 12.77
CA CYS A 382 11.70 8.34 13.61
C CYS A 382 12.57 7.12 13.93
N TYR A 383 12.74 6.85 15.23
CA TYR A 383 13.51 5.72 15.73
C TYR A 383 12.64 4.81 16.58
N ILE A 384 12.68 3.51 16.30
CA ILE A 384 12.10 2.47 17.14
C ILE A 384 13.27 1.63 17.67
N VAL A 385 13.54 1.70 18.96
CA VAL A 385 14.72 1.10 19.59
C VAL A 385 14.32 -0.17 20.32
N ASP A 386 14.81 -1.31 19.84
CA ASP A 386 14.54 -2.64 20.40
C ASP A 386 15.70 -3.14 21.27
N GLY A 387 16.94 -2.84 20.88
CA GLY A 387 18.15 -3.31 21.56
C GLY A 387 19.21 -2.22 21.68
N TRP A 388 19.95 -2.21 22.79
CA TRP A 388 21.00 -1.21 23.02
C TRP A 388 22.07 -1.64 24.02
N LYS A 389 23.21 -0.94 24.02
CA LYS A 389 24.26 -1.03 25.04
C LYS A 389 24.80 0.36 25.35
N ASP A 390 24.94 0.67 26.64
CA ASP A 390 25.42 1.95 27.17
C ASP A 390 24.73 3.21 26.59
N TRP A 391 23.55 3.02 25.99
CA TRP A 391 22.74 4.06 25.38
C TRP A 391 21.54 4.41 26.26
N GLN A 392 21.12 5.67 26.19
CA GLN A 392 19.91 6.18 26.80
C GLN A 392 19.32 7.30 25.92
N ILE A 393 17.99 7.45 25.98
CA ILE A 393 17.31 8.55 25.33
C ILE A 393 17.81 9.91 25.86
N SER A 394 17.85 10.93 25.01
CA SER A 394 18.38 12.24 25.38
C SER A 394 17.53 12.90 26.47
N ASP A 395 18.17 13.61 27.41
CA ASP A 395 17.48 14.46 28.40
C ASP A 395 16.66 15.60 27.76
N ARG A 396 16.83 15.85 26.46
CA ARG A 396 16.04 16.83 25.69
C ARG A 396 14.72 16.25 25.18
N SER A 397 14.55 14.93 25.20
CA SER A 397 13.37 14.26 24.70
C SER A 397 12.23 14.36 25.72
N GLU A 398 11.07 14.80 25.26
CA GLU A 398 9.84 14.87 26.05
C GLU A 398 9.14 13.51 26.04
N TYR A 399 8.87 12.96 27.22
CA TYR A 399 8.07 11.74 27.37
C TYR A 399 6.59 12.02 27.16
N LEU A 400 5.94 11.25 26.28
CA LEU A 400 4.55 11.42 25.90
C LEU A 400 3.64 10.34 26.51
N GLY A 401 4.12 9.09 26.57
CA GLY A 401 3.38 7.98 27.17
C GLY A 401 4.00 6.62 26.89
N THR A 402 3.23 5.56 27.10
CA THR A 402 3.69 4.17 26.96
C THR A 402 2.65 3.36 26.19
N GLU A 403 3.10 2.57 25.21
CA GLU A 403 2.25 1.64 24.45
C GLU A 403 2.73 0.20 24.55
N THR A 404 1.81 -0.74 24.37
CA THR A 404 2.15 -2.15 24.12
C THR A 404 1.97 -2.37 22.62
N ILE A 405 3.06 -2.71 21.94
CA ILE A 405 3.12 -2.82 20.48
C ILE A 405 3.86 -4.11 20.15
N GLY A 406 3.24 -4.99 19.36
CA GLY A 406 3.75 -6.33 19.11
C GLY A 406 4.00 -7.11 20.40
N ASP A 407 5.23 -7.56 20.59
CA ASP A 407 5.67 -8.30 21.78
C ASP A 407 6.30 -7.40 22.86
N GLY A 408 6.28 -6.08 22.69
CA GLY A 408 7.03 -5.14 23.52
C GLY A 408 6.19 -4.07 24.19
N ILE A 409 6.79 -3.42 25.19
CA ILE A 409 6.25 -2.22 25.82
C ILE A 409 7.22 -1.09 25.54
N TYR A 410 6.74 0.00 24.93
CA TYR A 410 7.55 1.11 24.46
C TYR A 410 7.17 2.41 25.14
N ASP A 411 8.16 3.16 25.60
CA ASP A 411 7.99 4.56 25.99
C ASP A 411 8.15 5.45 24.75
N ILE A 412 7.20 6.36 24.55
CA ILE A 412 7.11 7.24 23.38
C ILE A 412 7.63 8.62 23.74
N TYR A 413 8.54 9.16 22.92
CA TYR A 413 9.13 10.48 23.12
C TYR A 413 9.12 11.35 21.86
N LYS A 414 9.13 12.67 22.06
CA LYS A 414 9.47 13.66 21.04
C LYS A 414 10.72 14.44 21.47
N THR A 415 11.75 14.45 20.63
CA THR A 415 12.83 15.44 20.73
C THR A 415 12.45 16.66 19.88
N PRO A 416 12.33 17.86 20.48
CA PRO A 416 12.04 19.07 19.72
C PRO A 416 13.14 19.38 18.68
N PHE A 417 12.78 20.15 17.66
CA PHE A 417 13.65 20.55 16.57
C PHE A 417 15.05 20.97 17.06
N ASN A 418 16.07 20.22 16.66
CA ASN A 418 17.45 20.38 17.16
C ASN A 418 18.30 21.34 16.29
N GLY A 419 17.71 21.94 15.25
CA GLY A 419 18.40 22.75 14.24
C GLY A 419 18.44 22.09 12.85
N PHE A 420 18.19 20.79 12.79
CA PHE A 420 18.15 19.99 11.56
C PHE A 420 16.81 19.26 11.40
N PHE A 421 16.39 18.50 12.42
CA PHE A 421 15.18 17.67 12.39
C PHE A 421 14.45 17.71 13.75
N GLU A 422 13.15 17.39 13.75
CA GLU A 422 12.50 16.84 14.96
C GLU A 422 12.76 15.33 15.02
N GLU A 423 12.70 14.72 16.20
CA GLU A 423 12.86 13.26 16.31
C GLU A 423 11.73 12.64 17.13
N TYR A 424 11.18 11.54 16.64
CA TYR A 424 10.18 10.72 17.35
C TYR A 424 10.82 9.40 17.74
N TRP A 425 10.61 8.99 18.98
CA TRP A 425 11.26 7.80 19.54
C TRP A 425 10.23 6.87 20.16
N SER A 426 10.30 5.59 19.80
CA SER A 426 9.70 4.48 20.54
C SER A 426 10.84 3.70 21.18
N VAL A 427 10.98 3.76 22.50
CA VAL A 427 12.07 3.09 23.22
C VAL A 427 11.50 1.92 24.00
N ARG A 428 11.93 0.70 23.66
CA ARG A 428 11.49 -0.50 24.35
C ARG A 428 11.92 -0.46 25.83
N LYS A 429 11.06 -0.96 26.73
CA LYS A 429 11.33 -0.99 28.18
C LYS A 429 12.27 -2.11 28.59
N ASP A 430 12.14 -3.25 27.92
CA ASP A 430 13.05 -4.37 28.00
C ASP A 430 14.07 -4.28 26.85
N ASN A 431 15.32 -4.62 27.14
CA ASN A 431 16.38 -4.59 26.16
C ASN A 431 16.47 -5.95 25.45
N LYS A 432 16.26 -5.99 24.13
CA LYS A 432 16.41 -7.22 23.34
C LYS A 432 17.87 -7.57 23.04
N LEU A 433 18.81 -6.65 23.22
CA LEU A 433 20.23 -6.95 23.09
C LEU A 433 20.71 -7.71 24.33
N SER A 434 21.05 -8.98 24.15
CA SER A 434 21.53 -9.85 25.22
C SER A 434 22.96 -9.51 25.65
N GLU A 435 23.41 -10.05 26.79
CA GLU A 435 24.77 -9.82 27.30
C GLU A 435 25.87 -10.35 26.37
N ASP A 436 25.57 -11.38 25.58
CA ASP A 436 26.44 -11.94 24.54
C ASP A 436 26.31 -11.23 23.17
N GLY A 437 25.51 -10.16 23.10
CA GLY A 437 25.43 -9.30 21.92
C GLY A 437 24.40 -9.72 20.87
N THR A 438 23.58 -10.74 21.13
CA THR A 438 22.59 -11.23 20.16
C THR A 438 21.24 -10.50 20.33
N MET A 439 20.52 -10.27 19.23
CA MET A 439 19.13 -9.80 19.26
C MET A 439 18.35 -10.28 18.04
N GLU A 440 17.07 -10.60 18.23
CA GLU A 440 16.15 -10.97 17.16
C GLU A 440 14.72 -10.54 17.49
N GLY A 441 13.90 -10.36 16.45
CA GLY A 441 12.51 -9.99 16.64
C GLY A 441 11.81 -9.52 15.37
N SER A 442 10.63 -8.92 15.56
CA SER A 442 9.87 -8.25 14.52
C SER A 442 9.40 -6.89 15.04
N ILE A 443 9.57 -5.83 14.24
CA ILE A 443 9.16 -4.46 14.55
C ILE A 443 7.94 -4.12 13.69
N PRO A 444 6.73 -4.01 14.26
CA PRO A 444 5.53 -3.58 13.52
C PRO A 444 5.54 -2.05 13.35
N VAL A 445 6.29 -1.56 12.35
CA VAL A 445 6.56 -0.13 12.14
C VAL A 445 5.26 0.68 12.03
N THR A 446 4.25 0.18 11.30
CA THR A 446 2.97 0.88 11.15
C THR A 446 2.27 1.10 12.50
N ALA A 447 2.35 0.15 13.44
CA ALA A 447 1.80 0.31 14.78
C ALA A 447 2.52 1.39 15.62
N HIS A 448 3.84 1.54 15.43
CA HIS A 448 4.59 2.63 16.06
C HIS A 448 4.23 4.01 15.48
N LEU A 449 4.03 4.10 14.16
CA LEU A 449 3.53 5.32 13.53
C LEU A 449 2.15 5.70 14.09
N ALA A 450 1.25 4.73 14.25
CA ALA A 450 -0.06 4.95 14.88
C ALA A 450 0.07 5.44 16.35
N ALA A 451 1.04 4.89 17.11
CA ALA A 451 1.32 5.36 18.46
C ALA A 451 1.77 6.83 18.49
N TYR A 452 2.61 7.28 17.54
CA TYR A 452 2.98 8.69 17.46
C TYR A 452 1.76 9.60 17.23
N VAL A 453 0.84 9.21 16.35
CA VAL A 453 -0.41 9.97 16.14
C VAL A 453 -1.26 10.04 17.40
N LYS A 454 -1.38 8.92 18.13
CA LYS A 454 -2.11 8.88 19.42
C LYS A 454 -1.59 9.92 20.42
N TYR A 455 -0.29 10.21 20.40
CA TYR A 455 0.34 11.22 21.24
C TYR A 455 0.41 12.63 20.61
N GLY A 456 -0.31 12.86 19.51
CA GLY A 456 -0.43 14.16 18.86
C GLY A 456 0.81 14.57 18.07
N LEU A 457 1.60 13.60 17.59
CA LEU A 457 2.74 13.85 16.71
C LEU A 457 2.29 13.86 15.26
N ASP A 458 2.81 14.83 14.50
CA ASP A 458 2.52 14.98 13.08
C ASP A 458 3.33 13.95 12.28
N ILE A 459 2.66 12.97 11.69
CA ILE A 459 3.29 12.02 10.78
C ILE A 459 2.83 12.27 9.34
N ALA A 460 3.74 12.03 8.41
CA ALA A 460 3.42 11.72 7.02
C ALA A 460 3.89 10.30 6.73
N ASP A 461 3.62 9.85 5.51
CA ASP A 461 4.10 8.56 5.03
C ASP A 461 5.62 8.46 5.20
N PRO A 462 6.12 7.31 5.68
CA PRO A 462 7.54 7.15 5.86
C PRO A 462 8.23 7.14 4.51
N GLU A 463 9.13 8.09 4.27
CA GLU A 463 10.01 8.15 3.11
C GLU A 463 11.07 7.06 3.16
N ARG A 464 11.35 6.53 4.35
CA ARG A 464 12.26 5.39 4.56
C ARG A 464 11.72 4.53 5.68
N VAL A 465 11.90 3.21 5.56
CA VAL A 465 11.69 2.26 6.65
C VAL A 465 12.82 1.26 6.62
N MET A 466 13.74 1.35 7.57
CA MET A 466 15.01 0.61 7.52
C MET A 466 15.35 0.02 8.89
N PHE A 467 15.87 -1.21 8.92
CA PHE A 467 16.59 -1.66 10.09
C PHE A 467 17.91 -0.88 10.19
N ASN A 468 18.24 -0.41 11.38
CA ASN A 468 19.39 0.44 11.68
C ASN A 468 20.19 -0.16 12.84
N VAL A 469 21.52 -0.15 12.68
CA VAL A 469 22.49 -0.28 13.78
C VAL A 469 23.27 1.02 13.86
N GLU A 470 23.29 1.64 15.04
CA GLU A 470 23.90 2.96 15.21
C GLU A 470 24.85 3.03 16.41
N GLY A 471 26.13 3.29 16.10
CA GLY A 471 27.17 3.57 17.09
C GLY A 471 27.24 5.07 17.40
N ARG A 472 27.34 5.44 18.68
CA ARG A 472 27.40 6.84 19.14
C ARG A 472 28.53 7.09 20.13
N ASP A 473 28.76 8.37 20.42
CA ASP A 473 29.61 8.88 21.50
C ASP A 473 31.08 8.42 21.42
N GLY A 474 31.59 8.16 20.22
CA GLY A 474 32.96 7.71 20.01
C GLY A 474 33.18 6.22 20.29
N SER A 475 32.12 5.41 20.32
CA SER A 475 32.26 3.96 20.45
C SER A 475 32.91 3.31 19.23
N SER A 476 33.36 2.08 19.44
CA SER A 476 33.89 1.18 18.41
C SER A 476 33.19 -0.18 18.53
N GLY A 477 32.88 -0.79 17.40
CA GLY A 477 32.14 -2.04 17.39
C GLY A 477 31.93 -2.63 16.01
N SER A 478 31.18 -3.72 15.97
CA SER A 478 30.78 -4.42 14.75
C SER A 478 29.39 -5.03 14.94
N ALA A 479 28.67 -5.20 13.83
CA ALA A 479 27.47 -6.02 13.81
C ALA A 479 27.43 -6.94 12.59
N GLU A 480 26.90 -8.14 12.80
CA GLU A 480 26.52 -9.08 11.74
C GLU A 480 25.00 -9.20 11.72
N VAL A 481 24.36 -8.65 10.68
CA VAL A 481 22.91 -8.68 10.50
C VAL A 481 22.56 -9.80 9.54
N THR A 482 22.04 -10.90 10.10
CA THR A 482 21.74 -12.17 9.39
C THR A 482 20.28 -12.32 9.00
N LYS A 483 19.40 -11.45 9.51
CA LYS A 483 18.01 -11.30 9.05
C LYS A 483 17.64 -9.82 9.09
N ASN A 484 17.03 -9.34 8.02
CA ASN A 484 16.41 -8.00 7.93
C ASN A 484 15.37 -8.05 6.81
N ILE A 485 14.19 -8.59 7.09
CA ILE A 485 13.13 -8.76 6.10
C ILE A 485 12.13 -7.64 6.32
N VAL A 486 12.03 -6.73 5.35
CA VAL A 486 10.98 -5.70 5.38
C VAL A 486 9.76 -6.29 4.69
N LYS A 487 8.63 -6.31 5.40
CA LYS A 487 7.37 -6.81 4.90
C LYS A 487 6.37 -5.69 4.70
N ILE A 488 5.53 -5.86 3.69
CA ILE A 488 4.35 -5.05 3.43
C ILE A 488 3.16 -6.00 3.35
N ASP A 489 2.17 -5.81 4.22
CA ASP A 489 1.00 -6.70 4.35
C ASP A 489 1.42 -8.17 4.47
N ASP A 490 2.41 -8.42 5.35
CA ASP A 490 3.08 -9.71 5.60
C ASP A 490 3.86 -10.33 4.42
N VAL A 491 3.98 -9.63 3.29
CA VAL A 491 4.74 -10.08 2.13
C VAL A 491 6.15 -9.47 2.14
N ASP A 492 7.18 -10.31 2.02
CA ASP A 492 8.57 -9.86 1.84
C ASP A 492 8.72 -9.07 0.53
N ILE A 493 9.25 -7.85 0.64
CA ILE A 493 9.49 -6.99 -0.52
C ILE A 493 10.51 -7.59 -1.49
N ALA A 494 11.46 -8.41 -1.02
CA ALA A 494 12.44 -9.12 -1.86
C ALA A 494 11.74 -10.11 -2.79
N VAL A 495 10.83 -10.90 -2.22
CA VAL A 495 10.05 -11.92 -2.93
C VAL A 495 9.11 -11.25 -3.92
N SER A 496 8.49 -10.13 -3.53
CA SER A 496 7.65 -9.32 -4.44
C SER A 496 8.44 -8.71 -5.60
N ALA A 497 9.74 -8.44 -5.40
CA ALA A 497 10.65 -7.95 -6.43
C ALA A 497 11.28 -9.07 -7.29
N GLY A 498 10.81 -10.32 -7.16
CA GLY A 498 11.27 -11.45 -7.96
C GLY A 498 12.60 -12.07 -7.51
N PHE A 499 13.07 -11.76 -6.29
CA PHE A 499 14.23 -12.39 -5.70
C PHE A 499 13.76 -13.47 -4.71
N GLU A 500 13.93 -14.74 -5.06
CA GLU A 500 13.92 -15.81 -4.05
C GLU A 500 15.10 -15.55 -3.10
N SER A 501 14.83 -15.52 -1.80
CA SER A 501 15.88 -15.44 -0.80
C SER A 501 16.82 -16.63 -1.00
N LEU A 502 18.07 -16.38 -1.39
CA LEU A 502 19.10 -17.40 -1.51
C LEU A 502 19.33 -17.99 -0.12
N GLU A 503 18.65 -19.10 0.18
CA GLU A 503 18.88 -19.91 1.36
C GLU A 503 20.33 -20.40 1.35
N ASN A 504 21.14 -19.83 2.23
CA ASN A 504 22.30 -20.49 2.81
C ASN A 504 22.58 -19.89 4.19
N ALA A 505 21.82 -20.32 5.19
CA ALA A 505 22.29 -20.40 6.57
C ALA A 505 21.79 -21.72 7.16
N GLU A 506 22.68 -22.71 7.09
CA GLU A 506 22.68 -23.99 7.81
C GLU A 506 21.38 -24.82 7.84
N THR A 507 21.46 -25.96 7.16
CA THR A 507 20.56 -27.12 7.29
C THR A 507 20.29 -27.50 8.75
N ASP A 508 19.01 -27.55 9.11
CA ASP A 508 18.32 -28.55 9.95
C ASP A 508 16.88 -28.02 10.15
N ALA A 509 15.77 -28.63 9.72
CA ALA A 509 15.40 -30.03 9.61
C ALA A 509 14.44 -30.24 8.42
N GLU A 510 14.37 -31.47 7.89
CA GLU A 510 13.38 -31.89 6.91
C GLU A 510 11.96 -31.55 7.42
N GLU A 511 11.29 -30.57 6.79
CA GLU A 511 9.83 -30.48 6.89
C GLU A 511 9.26 -31.71 6.17
N GLU A 512 8.66 -32.61 6.95
CA GLU A 512 7.90 -33.72 6.40
C GLU A 512 6.80 -33.13 5.49
N ASP A 513 6.81 -33.50 4.21
CA ASP A 513 5.74 -33.22 3.25
C ASP A 513 4.45 -33.96 3.72
N VAL A 514 3.69 -33.33 4.61
CA VAL A 514 2.47 -33.89 5.20
C VAL A 514 1.33 -33.79 4.20
N TYR A 515 1.09 -34.89 3.48
CA TYR A 515 -0.09 -35.00 2.61
C TYR A 515 -1.38 -35.21 3.40
N ILE A 516 -2.31 -34.24 3.32
CA ILE A 516 -3.66 -34.32 3.90
C ILE A 516 -4.69 -34.53 2.78
N PRO A 517 -5.39 -35.67 2.72
CA PRO A 517 -6.37 -35.92 1.67
C PRO A 517 -7.56 -34.96 1.74
N GLY A 518 -7.72 -34.15 0.70
CA GLY A 518 -8.77 -33.14 0.61
C GLY A 518 -8.28 -31.71 0.87
N ASP A 519 -7.04 -31.54 1.31
CA ASP A 519 -6.36 -30.25 1.36
C ASP A 519 -5.87 -29.94 -0.07
N LEU A 520 -6.60 -29.10 -0.78
CA LEU A 520 -6.37 -28.75 -2.18
C LEU A 520 -5.69 -27.38 -2.33
N ASN A 521 -5.63 -26.59 -1.26
CA ASN A 521 -4.94 -25.31 -1.21
C ASN A 521 -3.61 -25.36 -0.41
N ASN A 522 -3.24 -26.52 0.14
CA ASN A 522 -2.05 -26.81 0.92
C ASN A 522 -1.93 -25.98 2.22
N ASP A 523 -3.06 -25.67 2.88
CA ASP A 523 -3.08 -24.93 4.14
C ASP A 523 -3.05 -25.84 5.40
N LEU A 524 -2.88 -27.14 5.19
CA LEU A 524 -2.88 -28.21 6.19
C LEU A 524 -4.23 -28.43 6.88
N THR A 525 -5.30 -27.86 6.34
CA THR A 525 -6.68 -28.07 6.80
C THR A 525 -7.57 -28.56 5.65
N VAL A 526 -8.76 -29.06 5.99
CA VAL A 526 -9.77 -29.44 4.96
C VAL A 526 -11.07 -28.75 5.30
N ASP A 527 -11.40 -27.71 4.55
CA ASP A 527 -12.54 -26.85 4.83
C ASP A 527 -13.23 -26.31 3.56
N SER A 528 -14.07 -25.28 3.71
CA SER A 528 -14.83 -24.72 2.61
C SER A 528 -13.99 -24.09 1.49
N PHE A 529 -12.72 -23.74 1.73
CA PHE A 529 -11.82 -23.21 0.72
C PHE A 529 -11.35 -24.30 -0.25
N ASP A 530 -11.15 -25.53 0.22
CA ASP A 530 -10.83 -26.67 -0.65
C ASP A 530 -11.99 -27.03 -1.58
N LEU A 531 -13.24 -26.79 -1.14
CA LEU A 531 -14.42 -26.95 -1.98
C LEU A 531 -14.42 -26.01 -3.18
N VAL A 532 -13.85 -24.80 -3.05
CA VAL A 532 -13.72 -23.85 -4.15
C VAL A 532 -12.72 -24.38 -5.18
N VAL A 533 -11.57 -24.89 -4.70
CA VAL A 533 -10.57 -25.53 -5.56
C VAL A 533 -11.15 -26.76 -6.25
N ALA A 534 -11.82 -27.65 -5.52
CA ALA A 534 -12.47 -28.85 -6.07
C ALA A 534 -13.50 -28.52 -7.17
N ARG A 535 -14.29 -27.45 -7.01
CA ARG A 535 -15.26 -27.00 -8.04
C ARG A 535 -14.56 -26.47 -9.28
N ARG A 536 -13.52 -25.66 -9.11
CA ARG A 536 -12.72 -25.14 -10.22
C ARG A 536 -12.07 -26.27 -11.02
N GLU A 537 -11.49 -27.25 -10.34
CA GLU A 537 -10.85 -28.40 -10.98
C GLU A 537 -11.87 -29.34 -11.64
N LEU A 538 -13.07 -29.50 -11.08
CA LEU A 538 -14.15 -30.20 -11.76
C LEU A 538 -14.60 -29.49 -13.04
N ILE A 539 -14.70 -28.16 -13.04
CA ILE A 539 -15.04 -27.38 -14.25
C ILE A 539 -13.95 -27.57 -15.31
N LYS A 540 -12.66 -27.50 -14.93
CA LYS A 540 -11.54 -27.81 -15.83
C LYS A 540 -11.66 -29.22 -16.42
N ALA A 541 -11.95 -30.23 -15.59
CA ALA A 541 -12.12 -31.61 -16.04
C ALA A 541 -13.29 -31.75 -17.03
N ILE A 542 -14.42 -31.07 -16.80
CA ILE A 542 -15.58 -31.05 -17.70
C ILE A 542 -15.23 -30.40 -19.05
N ASP A 543 -14.41 -29.35 -19.03
CA ASP A 543 -13.90 -28.65 -20.22
C ASP A 543 -12.75 -29.42 -20.94
N GLY A 544 -12.34 -30.58 -20.41
CA GLY A 544 -11.24 -31.38 -20.95
C GLY A 544 -9.85 -30.78 -20.75
N LYS A 545 -9.70 -29.87 -19.78
CA LYS A 545 -8.43 -29.25 -19.37
C LYS A 545 -7.75 -30.09 -18.29
N ASP A 546 -6.43 -29.93 -18.17
CA ASP A 546 -5.64 -30.56 -17.12
C ASP A 546 -6.05 -30.05 -15.72
N THR A 547 -6.15 -30.98 -14.77
CA THR A 547 -6.44 -30.69 -13.36
C THR A 547 -5.26 -30.96 -12.42
N ILE A 548 -5.24 -30.36 -11.24
CA ILE A 548 -4.24 -30.75 -10.21
C ILE A 548 -4.45 -32.22 -9.78
N VAL A 549 -3.38 -32.88 -9.37
CA VAL A 549 -3.41 -34.33 -9.05
C VAL A 549 -4.21 -34.58 -7.77
N GLU A 550 -4.14 -33.63 -6.85
CA GLU A 550 -4.75 -33.62 -5.53
C GLU A 550 -6.29 -33.58 -5.61
N ALA A 551 -6.85 -33.03 -6.69
CA ALA A 551 -8.28 -32.97 -6.94
C ALA A 551 -8.92 -34.34 -7.28
N ASP A 552 -8.11 -35.39 -7.51
CA ASP A 552 -8.54 -36.79 -7.59
C ASP A 552 -8.53 -37.43 -6.18
N ILE A 553 -9.39 -36.91 -5.31
CA ILE A 553 -9.43 -37.22 -3.88
C ILE A 553 -9.80 -38.69 -3.65
N ASP A 554 -10.63 -39.28 -4.52
CA ASP A 554 -10.96 -40.71 -4.47
C ASP A 554 -9.89 -41.61 -5.12
N CYS A 555 -8.80 -41.02 -5.65
CA CYS A 555 -7.71 -41.69 -6.36
C CYS A 555 -8.20 -42.55 -7.54
N SER A 556 -9.28 -42.16 -8.22
CA SER A 556 -9.80 -42.86 -9.39
C SER A 556 -9.00 -42.63 -10.67
N GLY A 557 -7.96 -41.81 -10.61
CA GLY A 557 -7.07 -41.42 -11.70
C GLY A 557 -7.58 -40.23 -12.51
N ALA A 558 -8.66 -39.57 -12.09
CA ALA A 558 -9.18 -38.37 -12.76
C ALA A 558 -10.20 -37.64 -11.88
N THR A 559 -10.08 -36.31 -11.82
CA THR A 559 -11.04 -35.40 -11.16
C THR A 559 -12.44 -35.52 -11.77
N LYS A 560 -13.40 -35.94 -10.94
CA LYS A 560 -14.80 -36.17 -11.31
C LYS A 560 -15.74 -35.60 -10.24
N ILE A 561 -17.03 -35.62 -10.56
CA ILE A 561 -18.09 -35.18 -9.63
C ILE A 561 -18.05 -35.93 -8.29
N ASN A 562 -17.57 -37.17 -8.27
CA ASN A 562 -17.45 -37.96 -7.04
C ASN A 562 -16.41 -37.38 -6.08
N ASP A 563 -15.32 -36.79 -6.57
CA ASP A 563 -14.30 -36.12 -5.75
C ASP A 563 -14.89 -34.89 -5.07
N LEU A 564 -15.67 -34.09 -5.82
CA LEU A 564 -16.37 -32.94 -5.26
C LEU A 564 -17.40 -33.35 -4.20
N VAL A 565 -18.11 -34.47 -4.40
CA VAL A 565 -19.03 -35.01 -3.39
C VAL A 565 -18.26 -35.49 -2.16
N LEU A 566 -17.11 -36.12 -2.35
CA LEU A 566 -16.27 -36.64 -1.26
C LEU A 566 -15.80 -35.51 -0.36
N ILE A 567 -15.22 -34.45 -0.93
CA ILE A 567 -14.74 -33.30 -0.17
C ILE A 567 -15.87 -32.52 0.48
N THR A 568 -17.02 -32.37 -0.19
CA THR A 568 -18.21 -31.75 0.43
C THR A 568 -18.59 -32.47 1.72
N ARG A 569 -18.47 -33.80 1.74
CA ARG A 569 -18.77 -34.60 2.93
C ARG A 569 -17.71 -34.47 4.01
N ILE A 570 -16.42 -34.41 3.65
CA ILE A 570 -15.32 -34.15 4.61
C ILE A 570 -15.55 -32.82 5.32
N VAL A 571 -15.83 -31.75 4.56
CA VAL A 571 -16.06 -30.40 5.08
C VAL A 571 -17.31 -30.32 5.96
N LEU A 572 -18.36 -31.08 5.62
CA LEU A 572 -19.58 -31.18 6.44
C LEU A 572 -19.39 -32.05 7.72
N GLY A 573 -18.20 -32.62 7.93
CA GLY A 573 -17.89 -33.44 9.09
C GLY A 573 -18.48 -34.86 9.03
N ASP A 574 -18.85 -35.34 7.85
CA ASP A 574 -19.27 -36.73 7.68
C ASP A 574 -18.09 -37.68 7.90
N GLU A 575 -18.32 -38.83 8.56
CA GLU A 575 -17.36 -39.93 8.56
C GLU A 575 -17.27 -40.55 7.15
N VAL A 576 -16.26 -40.13 6.39
CA VAL A 576 -15.94 -40.67 5.06
C VAL A 576 -14.54 -41.26 5.02
N SER A 577 -14.41 -42.40 4.35
CA SER A 577 -13.10 -43.06 4.16
C SER A 577 -12.46 -42.53 2.89
N VAL A 578 -11.28 -41.91 3.02
CA VAL A 578 -10.46 -41.42 1.91
C VAL A 578 -9.15 -42.20 1.82
N PRO A 579 -8.58 -42.41 0.62
CA PRO A 579 -7.24 -42.96 0.46
C PRO A 579 -6.20 -42.11 1.20
N LYS A 580 -5.25 -42.74 1.89
CA LYS A 580 -4.17 -42.05 2.64
C LYS A 580 -2.90 -41.85 1.82
N THR A 581 -2.96 -42.09 0.51
CA THR A 581 -1.84 -42.05 -0.40
C THR A 581 -2.07 -40.94 -1.41
N ARG A 582 -1.05 -40.09 -1.64
CA ARG A 582 -1.12 -39.01 -2.63
C ARG A 582 -1.54 -39.58 -4.00
N PRO A 583 -2.52 -38.98 -4.71
CA PRO A 583 -2.96 -39.47 -6.00
C PRO A 583 -1.79 -39.41 -6.99
N GLN A 584 -1.76 -40.31 -7.96
CA GLN A 584 -0.75 -40.32 -9.02
C GLN A 584 -1.45 -40.32 -10.37
N ARG A 585 -1.11 -39.35 -11.24
CA ARG A 585 -1.57 -39.37 -12.63
C ARG A 585 -1.01 -40.60 -13.34
N VAL A 586 -1.87 -41.51 -13.73
CA VAL A 586 -1.50 -42.58 -14.68
C VAL A 586 -1.42 -41.93 -16.05
N LYS A 587 -0.19 -41.80 -16.58
CA LYS A 587 0.05 -41.30 -17.95
C LYS A 587 -0.60 -42.16 -19.02
#